data_AF-A0A497GQI1-F1
#
_entry.id   AF-A0A497GQI1-F1
#
_cell.length_a   1.000
_cell.length_b   1.000
_cell.length_c   1.000
_cell.angle_alpha   90.00
_cell.angle_beta   90.00
_cell.angle_gamma   90.00
#
_symmetry.space_group_name_H-M   'P 1'
#
loop_
_entity.id
_entity.type
_entity.pdbx_description
1 polymer ?
#
loop_
_entity_poly.entity_id
_entity_poly.type
_entity_poly.pdbx_seq_one_letter_code
_entity_poly.pdbx_strand_id
1 'polypeptide(L)'
;MRILYVYDSSIEDEYRNEIRQLLDKVKKLGVKVEEIDMAGWSDEEKSKFYLERLAPISVIRKKRLRGRIRTHKAGLIMFHDMIIVNSSDFFIGEEAVRWLRAFLLRAGG
;
A
#
# COMPACT_ATOMS: atom_id res chain seq x y z
N MET A 1 -2.14 16.32 -0.99
CA MET A 1 -2.40 14.89 -0.66
C MET A 1 -1.06 14.15 -0.60
N ARG A 2 -0.87 13.22 0.35
CA ARG A 2 0.32 12.33 0.41
C ARG A 2 -0.13 10.89 0.17
N ILE A 3 0.64 10.17 -0.65
CA ILE A 3 0.49 8.73 -0.90
C ILE A 3 1.77 8.04 -0.43
N LEU A 4 1.60 6.94 0.28
CA LEU A 4 2.65 5.99 0.63
C LEU A 4 2.48 4.77 -0.27
N TYR A 5 3.54 4.40 -0.99
CA TYR A 5 3.65 3.16 -1.71
C TYR A 5 4.61 2.24 -0.95
N VAL A 6 4.06 1.19 -0.36
CA VAL A 6 4.80 0.22 0.45
C VAL A 6 4.88 -1.09 -0.31
N TYR A 7 6.07 -1.62 -0.52
CA TYR A 7 6.30 -2.83 -1.30
C TYR A 7 7.48 -3.61 -0.74
N ASP A 8 7.57 -4.90 -1.03
CA ASP A 8 8.69 -5.75 -0.64
C ASP A 8 9.51 -6.09 -1.88
N SER A 9 10.68 -5.46 -2.05
CA SER A 9 11.48 -5.67 -3.26
C SER A 9 11.91 -7.12 -3.48
N SER A 10 11.96 -7.95 -2.42
CA SER A 10 12.35 -9.36 -2.49
C SER A 10 11.26 -10.28 -3.05
N ILE A 11 10.02 -9.80 -3.11
CA ILE A 11 8.88 -10.53 -3.67
C ILE A 11 8.65 -10.09 -5.11
N GLU A 12 8.45 -11.04 -6.01
CA GLU A 12 8.01 -10.74 -7.38
C GLU A 12 6.52 -10.37 -7.37
N ASP A 13 6.21 -9.16 -7.81
CA ASP A 13 4.85 -8.62 -7.83
C ASP A 13 4.51 -8.20 -9.26
N GLU A 14 3.48 -8.82 -9.83
CA GLU A 14 3.08 -8.65 -11.23
C GLU A 14 2.70 -7.20 -11.57
N TYR A 15 2.23 -6.41 -10.60
CA TYR A 15 1.81 -5.02 -10.85
C TYR A 15 2.88 -3.99 -10.53
N ARG A 16 4.06 -4.39 -10.05
CA ARG A 16 5.10 -3.44 -9.60
C ARG A 16 5.44 -2.40 -10.67
N ASN A 17 5.69 -2.84 -11.90
CA ASN A 17 6.05 -1.94 -12.99
C ASN A 17 4.90 -1.00 -13.36
N GLU A 18 3.67 -1.51 -13.38
CA GLU A 18 2.50 -0.69 -13.67
C GLU A 18 2.28 0.38 -12.59
N ILE A 19 2.35 0.01 -11.31
CA ILE A 19 2.19 0.96 -10.21
C ILE A 19 3.24 2.07 -10.29
N ARG A 20 4.51 1.75 -10.59
CA ARG A 20 5.55 2.79 -10.74
C ARG A 20 5.19 3.79 -11.84
N GLN A 21 4.74 3.30 -13.00
CA GLN A 21 4.29 4.18 -14.09
C GLN A 21 3.09 5.05 -13.69
N LEU A 22 2.13 4.49 -12.96
CA LEU A 22 0.98 5.24 -12.46
C LEU A 22 1.40 6.28 -11.42
N LEU A 23 2.29 5.93 -10.49
CA LEU A 23 2.80 6.83 -9.46
C LEU A 23 3.58 8.00 -10.07
N ASP A 24 4.34 7.78 -11.15
CA ASP A 24 5.02 8.88 -11.85
C ASP A 24 4.04 9.86 -12.48
N LYS A 25 2.92 9.37 -13.04
CA LYS A 25 1.82 10.24 -13.49
C LYS A 25 1.20 11.00 -12.32
N VAL A 26 1.00 10.34 -11.18
CA VAL A 26 0.45 10.96 -9.96
C VAL A 26 1.39 12.05 -9.41
N LYS A 27 2.70 11.81 -9.40
CA LYS A 27 3.72 12.80 -9.00
C LYS A 27 3.67 14.04 -9.89
N LYS A 28 3.48 13.88 -11.20
CA LYS A 28 3.34 14.99 -12.17
C LYS A 28 2.13 15.88 -11.89
N LEU A 29 1.11 15.38 -11.19
CA LEU A 29 -0.05 16.16 -10.73
C LEU A 29 0.22 16.91 -9.42
N GLY A 30 1.46 16.96 -8.94
CA GLY A 30 1.85 17.63 -7.69
C GLY A 30 1.51 16.83 -6.42
N VAL A 31 1.13 15.56 -6.55
CA VAL A 31 0.87 14.69 -5.40
C VAL A 31 2.20 14.17 -4.85
N LYS A 32 2.39 14.32 -3.53
CA LYS A 32 3.57 13.78 -2.85
C LYS A 32 3.44 12.27 -2.71
N VAL A 33 4.30 11.52 -3.41
CA VAL A 33 4.43 10.06 -3.29
C VAL A 33 5.71 9.74 -2.53
N GLU A 34 5.59 8.87 -1.55
CA GLU A 34 6.71 8.30 -0.80
C GLU A 34 6.75 6.80 -1.02
N GLU A 35 7.92 6.27 -1.36
CA GLU A 35 8.13 4.87 -1.64
C GLU A 35 8.88 4.23 -0.46
N ILE A 36 8.37 3.12 0.04
CA ILE A 36 8.89 2.39 1.20
C ILE A 36 9.10 0.94 0.78
N ASP A 37 10.36 0.51 0.79
CA ASP A 37 10.72 -0.88 0.61
C ASP A 37 10.83 -1.59 1.97
N MET A 38 10.04 -2.65 2.15
CA MET A 38 10.00 -3.44 3.39
C MET A 38 10.80 -4.73 3.34
N ALA A 39 11.56 -4.99 2.26
CA ALA A 39 12.37 -6.21 2.13
C ALA A 39 13.37 -6.38 3.29
N GLY A 40 13.90 -5.27 3.82
CA GLY A 40 14.82 -5.26 4.96
C GLY A 40 14.17 -5.08 6.33
N TRP A 41 12.84 -4.98 6.40
CA TRP A 41 12.16 -4.72 7.68
C TRP A 41 12.15 -5.96 8.57
N SER A 42 12.47 -5.72 9.84
CA SER A 42 12.21 -6.66 10.93
C SER A 42 10.72 -6.92 11.11
N ASP A 43 10.37 -8.03 11.77
CA ASP A 43 8.98 -8.35 12.12
C ASP A 43 8.35 -7.27 13.01
N GLU A 44 9.16 -6.63 13.86
CA GLU A 44 8.74 -5.53 14.72
C GLU A 44 8.35 -4.29 13.90
N GLU A 45 9.13 -3.93 12.89
CA GLU A 45 8.82 -2.81 11.98
C GLU A 45 7.56 -3.10 11.15
N LYS A 46 7.43 -4.33 10.63
CA LYS A 46 6.23 -4.78 9.91
C LYS A 46 4.99 -4.71 10.81
N SER A 47 5.12 -5.14 12.06
CA SER A 47 4.05 -5.10 13.07
C SER A 47 3.68 -3.67 13.43
N LYS A 48 4.67 -2.81 13.64
CA LYS A 48 4.44 -1.39 13.93
C LYS A 48 3.71 -0.69 12.79
N PHE A 49 4.14 -0.90 11.54
CA PHE A 49 3.45 -0.35 10.38
C PHE A 49 1.99 -0.82 10.29
N TYR A 50 1.76 -2.12 10.49
CA TYR A 50 0.41 -2.69 10.51
C TYR A 50 -0.48 -2.02 11.57
N LEU A 51 0.00 -1.93 12.81
CA LEU A 51 -0.77 -1.41 13.95
C LEU A 51 -0.98 0.09 13.89
N GLU A 52 0.00 0.86 13.42
CA GLU A 52 -0.06 2.32 13.41
C GLU A 52 -0.73 2.88 12.15
N ARG A 53 -0.62 2.18 11.00
CA ARG A 53 -1.10 2.70 9.71
C ARG A 53 -2.33 1.96 9.19
N LEU A 54 -2.30 0.63 9.18
CA LEU A 54 -3.33 -0.15 8.48
C LEU A 54 -4.51 -0.48 9.38
N ALA A 55 -4.26 -0.95 10.61
CA ALA A 55 -5.30 -1.36 11.54
C ALA A 55 -6.29 -0.23 11.86
N PRO A 56 -5.87 1.03 12.14
CA PRO A 56 -6.81 2.12 12.42
C PRO A 56 -7.71 2.42 11.22
N ILE A 57 -7.14 2.46 10.01
CA ILE A 57 -7.90 2.68 8.76
C ILE A 57 -8.87 1.52 8.52
N SER A 58 -8.45 0.28 8.75
CA SER A 58 -9.27 -0.91 8.61
C SER A 58 -10.51 -0.87 9.50
N VAL A 59 -10.37 -0.46 10.77
CA VAL A 59 -11.51 -0.30 11.69
C VAL A 59 -12.44 0.81 11.21
N ILE A 60 -11.91 2.00 10.89
CA ILE A 60 -12.72 3.16 10.45
C ILE A 60 -13.47 2.86 9.16
N ARG A 61 -12.81 2.22 8.19
CA ARG A 61 -13.36 1.91 6.86
C ARG A 61 -14.09 0.58 6.80
N LYS A 62 -14.11 -0.18 7.89
CA LYS A 62 -14.62 -1.57 7.95
C LYS A 62 -14.01 -2.46 6.85
N LYS A 63 -12.76 -2.20 6.46
CA LYS A 63 -12.02 -2.98 5.43
C LYS A 63 -11.37 -4.19 6.08
N ARG A 64 -11.47 -5.34 5.44
CA ARG A 64 -10.86 -6.58 5.94
C ARG A 64 -9.36 -6.61 5.61
N LEU A 65 -8.52 -6.67 6.63
CA LEU A 65 -7.08 -6.96 6.48
C LEU A 65 -6.80 -8.47 6.44
N ARG A 66 -7.65 -9.26 7.10
CA ARG A 66 -7.52 -10.73 7.17
C ARG A 66 -7.57 -11.36 5.78
N GLY A 67 -6.54 -12.15 5.46
CA GLY A 67 -6.42 -12.84 4.17
C GLY A 67 -5.61 -12.08 3.11
N ARG A 68 -5.44 -10.76 3.28
CA ARG A 68 -4.53 -9.93 2.46
C ARG A 68 -3.19 -9.69 3.14
N ILE A 69 -3.21 -9.70 4.47
CA ILE A 69 -2.03 -9.70 5.31
C ILE A 69 -2.12 -10.94 6.17
N ARG A 70 -1.12 -11.82 6.11
CA ARG A 70 -1.09 -13.02 6.94
C ARG A 70 -0.54 -12.64 8.30
N THR A 71 -1.34 -12.89 9.33
CA THR A 71 -0.94 -12.78 10.72
C THR A 71 -0.69 -14.20 11.25
N HIS A 72 0.56 -14.57 11.51
CA HIS A 72 0.85 -15.87 12.13
C HIS A 72 0.42 -15.85 13.61
N LYS A 73 0.20 -17.02 14.22
CA LYS A 73 -0.19 -17.13 15.65
C LYS A 73 0.79 -16.47 16.61
N ALA A 74 2.04 -16.24 16.18
CA ALA A 74 3.09 -15.57 16.94
C ALA A 74 3.08 -14.03 16.80
N GLY A 75 2.08 -13.43 16.14
CA GLY A 75 2.01 -11.98 15.91
C GLY A 75 2.79 -11.51 14.67
N LEU A 76 3.43 -12.42 13.94
CA LEU A 76 4.21 -12.11 12.74
C LEU A 76 3.30 -11.62 11.61
N ILE A 77 3.62 -10.45 11.05
CA ILE A 77 2.89 -9.80 9.96
C ILE A 77 3.63 -10.06 8.64
N MET A 78 3.01 -10.80 7.73
CA MET A 78 3.50 -10.98 6.36
C MET A 78 2.64 -10.22 5.38
N PHE A 79 3.30 -9.34 4.62
CA PHE A 79 2.73 -8.63 3.49
C PHE A 79 3.10 -9.40 2.22
N HIS A 80 2.10 -9.85 1.46
CA HIS A 80 2.32 -10.59 0.22
C HIS A 80 2.26 -9.73 -1.03
N ASP A 81 1.49 -8.64 -0.94
CA ASP A 81 1.28 -7.71 -2.03
C ASP A 81 1.75 -6.31 -1.62
N MET A 82 2.02 -5.46 -2.61
CA MET A 82 2.22 -4.04 -2.35
C MET A 82 0.96 -3.35 -1.80
N ILE A 83 1.16 -2.22 -1.12
CA ILE A 83 0.12 -1.44 -0.47
C ILE A 83 0.26 0.02 -0.85
N ILE A 84 -0.84 0.63 -1.29
CA ILE A 84 -0.98 2.08 -1.40
C ILE A 84 -1.74 2.58 -0.18
N VAL A 85 -1.17 3.51 0.58
CA VAL A 85 -1.84 4.14 1.73
C VAL A 85 -1.95 5.64 1.49
N ASN A 86 -3.13 6.20 1.74
CA ASN A 86 -3.32 7.64 1.81
C ASN A 86 -3.86 8.04 3.19
N SER A 87 -4.20 9.32 3.37
CA SER A 87 -4.67 9.84 4.68
C SER A 87 -5.99 9.24 5.15
N SER A 88 -6.71 8.50 4.30
CA SER A 88 -8.10 8.13 4.53
C SER A 88 -8.41 6.66 4.21
N ASP A 89 -7.55 5.96 3.46
CA ASP A 89 -7.76 4.59 3.02
C ASP A 89 -6.43 3.90 2.67
N PHE A 90 -6.45 2.58 2.52
CA PHE A 90 -5.37 1.77 1.95
C PHE A 90 -5.91 0.82 0.87
N PHE A 91 -5.06 0.45 -0.08
CA PHE A 91 -5.39 -0.43 -1.21
C PHE A 91 -4.26 -1.44 -1.38
N ILE A 92 -4.59 -2.70 -1.66
CA ILE A 92 -3.64 -3.82 -1.68
C ILE A 92 -3.72 -4.51 -3.04
N GLY A 93 -2.57 -4.85 -3.63
CA GLY A 93 -2.50 -5.60 -4.89
C GLY A 93 -3.24 -4.91 -6.04
N GLU A 94 -4.07 -5.66 -6.75
CA GLU A 94 -4.91 -5.15 -7.86
C GLU A 94 -5.80 -3.95 -7.46
N GLU A 95 -6.27 -3.89 -6.21
CA GLU A 95 -7.09 -2.77 -5.73
C GLU A 95 -6.29 -1.45 -5.78
N ALA A 96 -4.98 -1.52 -5.50
CA ALA A 96 -4.11 -0.36 -5.56
C ALA A 96 -3.97 0.18 -6.98
N VAL A 97 -3.78 -0.72 -7.95
CA VAL A 97 -3.72 -0.38 -9.38
C VAL A 97 -5.02 0.28 -9.82
N ARG A 98 -6.16 -0.34 -9.52
CA ARG A 98 -7.49 0.18 -9.86
C ARG A 98 -7.72 1.56 -9.26
N TRP A 99 -7.34 1.76 -8.00
CA TRP A 99 -7.49 3.05 -7.33
C TRP A 99 -6.62 4.13 -8.00
N LEU A 100 -5.36 3.83 -8.32
CA LEU A 100 -4.46 4.76 -9.00
C LEU A 100 -4.98 5.15 -10.39
N ARG A 101 -5.48 4.19 -11.18
CA ARG A 101 -6.10 4.46 -12.48
C ARG A 101 -7.32 5.39 -12.33
N ALA A 102 -8.23 5.08 -11.41
CA ALA A 102 -9.41 5.90 -11.14
C ALA A 102 -9.08 7.29 -10.56
N PHE A 103 -8.00 7.40 -9.79
CA PHE A 103 -7.49 8.68 -9.30
C PHE A 103 -7.00 9.55 -10.46
N LEU A 104 -6.17 9.01 -11.35
CA LEU A 104 -5.64 9.72 -12.51
C LEU A 104 -6.75 10.17 -13.46
N LEU A 105 -7.74 9.31 -13.72
CA LEU A 105 -8.89 9.66 -14.56
C LEU A 105 -9.70 10.85 -14.01
N ARG A 106 -9.87 10.92 -12.68
CA ARG A 106 -10.59 12.04 -12.04
C ARG A 106 -9.78 13.32 -11.96
N ALA A 107 -8.46 13.22 -11.92
CA ALA A 107 -7.57 14.38 -11.79
C ALA A 107 -7.18 15.00 -13.13
N GLY A 108 -7.31 14.26 -14.24
CA GLY A 108 -7.07 14.73 -15.60
C GLY A 108 -8.33 15.03 -16.42
N GLY A 109 -9.52 14.89 -15.82
CA GLY A 109 -10.81 15.28 -16.41
C GLY A 109 -11.28 16.65 -15.92
#